data_AF-A0A9P0PVS2-F1
#
_entry.id   AF-A0A9P0PVS2-F1
#
_cell.length_a   1.000
_cell.length_b   1.000
_cell.length_c   1.000
_cell.angle_alpha   90.00
_cell.angle_beta   90.00
_cell.angle_gamma   90.00
#
_symmetry.space_group_name_H-M   'P 1'
#
loop_
_entity.id
_entity.type
_entity.pdbx_description
1 polymer ?
#
loop_
_entity_poly.entity_id
_entity_poly.type
_entity_poly.pdbx_seq_one_letter_code
_entity_poly.pdbx_strand_id
1 'polypeptide(L)'
;MDKQTMGINEISRQFGMSSRTLRRRYAVKNKTKLTMGKHPVLDFDNEKRLVKHILKLDEAVFPPNGQAIRMLAYKFAEKLNLKHNFYHDNEMAEGACLKSIIERNPELSTRQAEAGLY
;
A
#
# COMPACT_ATOMS: atom_id res chain seq x y z
N MET A 1 -1.36 11.02 30.87
CA MET A 1 -1.24 11.52 29.48
C MET A 1 -2.58 12.12 29.10
N ASP A 2 -2.79 13.39 29.47
CA ASP A 2 -4.03 14.11 29.21
C ASP A 2 -4.19 14.35 27.71
N LYS A 3 -5.25 13.78 27.14
CA LYS A 3 -5.64 14.01 25.75
C LYS A 3 -6.18 15.43 25.65
N GLN A 4 -5.29 16.39 25.39
CA GLN A 4 -5.69 17.75 25.01
C GLN A 4 -6.67 17.64 23.83
N THR A 5 -7.94 17.95 24.08
CA THR A 5 -9.03 17.80 23.12
C THR A 5 -9.11 19.10 22.32
N MET A 6 -8.28 19.20 21.28
CA MET A 6 -8.23 20.37 20.42
C MET A 6 -9.54 20.57 19.65
N GLY A 7 -10.06 21.80 19.62
CA GLY A 7 -11.31 22.15 18.93
C GLY A 7 -11.16 22.15 17.40
N ILE A 8 -12.23 21.82 16.66
CA ILE A 8 -12.19 21.71 15.19
C ILE A 8 -11.67 22.99 14.50
N ASN A 9 -12.00 24.17 15.02
CA ASN A 9 -11.55 25.45 14.45
C ASN A 9 -10.05 25.69 14.68
N GLU A 10 -9.50 25.19 15.79
CA GLU A 10 -8.08 25.29 16.12
C GLU A 10 -7.27 24.35 15.22
N ILE A 11 -7.76 23.11 15.02
CA ILE A 11 -7.23 22.15 14.02
C ILE A 11 -7.26 22.77 12.61
N SER A 12 -8.34 23.49 12.27
CA SER A 12 -8.48 24.15 10.97
C SER A 12 -7.39 25.19 10.72
N ARG A 13 -7.05 26.00 11.75
CA ARG A 13 -5.97 27.00 11.69
C ARG A 13 -4.59 26.37 11.64
N GLN A 14 -4.34 25.36 12.47
CA GLN A 14 -3.04 24.72 12.58
C GLN A 14 -2.65 23.94 11.31
N PHE A 15 -3.60 23.21 10.71
CA PHE A 15 -3.33 22.32 9.58
C PHE A 15 -3.78 22.87 8.22
N GLY A 16 -4.28 24.11 8.18
CA GLY A 16 -4.76 24.75 6.94
C GLY A 16 -5.93 24.02 6.26
N MET A 17 -6.60 23.09 6.95
CA MET A 17 -7.73 22.35 6.43
C MET A 17 -9.03 23.09 6.70
N SER A 18 -9.98 23.07 5.75
CA SER A 18 -11.27 23.71 5.98
C SER A 18 -12.01 23.02 7.14
N SER A 19 -12.59 23.83 8.03
CA SER A 19 -13.43 23.34 9.13
C SER A 19 -14.59 22.46 8.63
N ARG A 20 -15.10 22.73 7.42
CA ARG A 20 -16.12 21.91 6.75
C ARG A 20 -15.61 20.50 6.43
N THR A 21 -14.40 20.38 5.87
CA THR A 21 -13.78 19.07 5.58
C THR A 21 -13.54 18.28 6.85
N LEU A 22 -13.06 18.93 7.91
CA LEU A 22 -12.83 18.31 9.21
C LEU A 22 -14.14 17.78 9.82
N ARG A 23 -15.19 18.62 9.90
CA ARG A 23 -16.52 18.19 10.38
C ARG A 23 -17.08 17.02 9.58
N ARG A 24 -17.01 17.11 8.24
CA ARG A 24 -17.46 16.03 7.35
C ARG A 24 -16.73 14.72 7.65
N ARG A 25 -15.39 14.72 7.69
CA ARG A 25 -14.60 13.51 7.95
C ARG A 25 -14.83 12.95 9.36
N TYR A 26 -14.98 13.84 10.35
CA TYR A 26 -15.24 13.46 11.73
C TYR A 26 -16.62 12.79 11.91
N ALA A 27 -17.66 13.34 11.29
CA ALA A 27 -19.02 12.80 11.36
C ALA A 27 -19.11 11.34 10.85
N VAL A 28 -18.43 11.04 9.74
CA VAL A 28 -18.40 9.67 9.17
C VAL A 28 -17.35 8.78 9.87
N LYS A 29 -16.68 9.28 10.93
CA LYS A 29 -15.56 8.61 11.59
C LYS A 29 -14.56 8.03 10.59
N ASN A 30 -14.27 8.80 9.55
CA ASN A 30 -13.48 8.34 8.42
C ASN A 30 -12.03 8.10 8.89
N LYS A 31 -11.68 6.83 9.06
CA LYS A 31 -10.32 6.34 9.37
C LYS A 31 -9.62 5.76 8.15
N THR A 32 -10.31 5.68 7.01
CA THR A 32 -9.77 5.10 5.79
C THR A 32 -8.64 5.97 5.25
N LYS A 33 -7.48 5.36 5.03
CA LYS A 33 -6.38 6.03 4.34
C LYS A 33 -6.78 6.21 2.88
N LEU A 34 -6.99 7.46 2.47
CA LEU A 34 -7.26 7.80 1.08
C LEU A 34 -5.95 8.18 0.40
N THR A 35 -5.72 7.61 -0.79
CA THR A 35 -4.71 8.14 -1.71
C THR A 35 -5.25 9.42 -2.36
N MET A 36 -4.37 10.40 -2.57
CA MET A 36 -4.70 11.51 -3.47
C MET A 36 -4.65 11.07 -4.96
N GLY A 37 -3.96 9.96 -5.25
CA GLY A 37 -3.89 9.32 -6.57
C GLY A 37 -4.60 7.97 -6.66
N LYS A 38 -4.21 7.13 -7.62
CA LYS A 38 -4.84 5.81 -7.86
C LYS A 38 -4.70 4.93 -6.61
N HIS A 39 -5.83 4.39 -6.18
CA HIS A 39 -5.86 3.45 -5.06
C HIS A 39 -5.09 2.17 -5.42
N PRO A 40 -4.37 1.54 -4.48
CA PRO A 40 -3.72 0.26 -4.71
C PRO A 40 -4.70 -0.80 -5.21
N VAL A 41 -4.29 -1.61 -6.19
CA VAL A 41 -5.13 -2.69 -6.74
C VAL A 41 -5.44 -3.74 -5.68
N LEU A 42 -4.47 -4.04 -4.82
CA LEU A 42 -4.64 -5.02 -3.74
C LEU A 42 -5.29 -4.42 -2.48
N ASP A 43 -5.55 -3.12 -2.42
CA ASP A 43 -5.78 -2.39 -1.15
C ASP A 43 -4.56 -2.41 -0.20
N PHE A 44 -4.48 -1.40 0.67
CA PHE A 44 -3.36 -1.20 1.57
C PHE A 44 -3.13 -2.34 2.55
N ASP A 45 -4.20 -2.99 3.03
CA ASP A 45 -4.06 -4.10 3.96
C ASP A 45 -3.46 -5.33 3.28
N ASN A 46 -3.96 -5.68 2.09
CA ASN A 46 -3.44 -6.86 1.40
C ASN A 46 -2.05 -6.61 0.80
N GLU A 47 -1.69 -5.37 0.41
CA GLU A 47 -0.30 -5.04 0.07
C GLU A 47 0.63 -5.32 1.25
N LYS A 48 0.26 -4.92 2.47
CA LYS A 48 1.06 -5.24 3.67
C LYS A 48 1.14 -6.75 3.93
N ARG A 49 0.06 -7.50 3.70
CA ARG A 49 0.06 -8.96 3.83
C ARG A 49 0.97 -9.62 2.81
N LEU A 50 0.95 -9.13 1.56
CA LEU A 50 1.84 -9.56 0.48
C LEU A 50 3.30 -9.28 0.84
N VAL A 51 3.64 -8.07 1.27
CA VAL A 51 5.00 -7.67 1.66
C VAL A 51 5.49 -8.54 2.82
N LYS A 52 4.68 -8.75 3.86
CA LYS A 52 5.03 -9.65 4.97
C LYS A 52 5.30 -11.08 4.49
N HIS A 53 4.54 -11.56 3.50
CA HIS A 53 4.75 -12.88 2.94
C HIS A 53 6.07 -12.95 2.17
N ILE A 54 6.37 -11.94 1.35
CA ILE A 54 7.63 -11.82 0.60
C ILE A 54 8.83 -11.80 1.55
N LEU A 55 8.80 -10.95 2.59
CA LEU A 55 9.90 -10.83 3.55
C LEU A 55 10.18 -12.15 4.30
N LYS A 56 9.14 -12.95 4.58
CA LYS A 56 9.28 -14.28 5.18
C LYS A 56 9.88 -15.32 4.24
N LEU A 57 9.58 -15.22 2.95
CA LEU A 57 10.17 -16.11 1.94
C LEU A 57 11.64 -15.78 1.68
N ASP A 58 11.99 -14.50 1.79
CA ASP A 58 13.35 -14.00 1.61
C ASP A 58 14.30 -14.44 2.73
N GLU A 59 13.83 -14.48 3.99
CA GLU A 59 14.54 -15.09 5.11
C GLU A 59 14.88 -16.59 4.87
N ALA A 60 14.18 -17.24 3.94
CA ALA A 60 14.37 -18.63 3.56
C ALA A 60 15.26 -18.84 2.31
N VAL A 61 16.15 -17.88 1.98
CA VAL A 61 17.23 -17.98 0.96
C VAL A 61 16.81 -17.68 -0.49
N PHE A 62 15.72 -16.95 -0.73
CA PHE A 62 15.35 -16.50 -2.08
C PHE A 62 15.13 -14.98 -2.15
N PRO A 63 16.07 -14.20 -2.72
CA PRO A 63 15.84 -12.78 -2.95
C PRO A 63 14.63 -12.61 -3.86
N PRO A 64 13.68 -11.72 -3.51
CA PRO A 64 12.48 -11.54 -4.31
C PRO A 64 12.82 -10.86 -5.63
N ASN A 65 12.89 -11.65 -6.70
CA ASN A 65 12.94 -11.15 -8.08
C ASN A 65 11.66 -10.33 -8.36
N GLY A 66 11.79 -9.17 -9.02
CA GLY A 66 10.64 -8.34 -9.41
C GLY A 66 9.56 -9.10 -10.17
N GLN A 67 9.92 -10.13 -10.96
CA GLN A 67 8.94 -11.03 -11.58
C GLN A 67 8.15 -11.85 -10.56
N ALA A 68 8.80 -12.37 -9.52
CA ALA A 68 8.16 -13.13 -8.46
C ALA A 68 7.16 -12.26 -7.68
N ILE A 69 7.52 -11.00 -7.38
CA ILE A 69 6.61 -10.05 -6.72
C ILE A 69 5.37 -9.80 -7.59
N ARG A 70 5.55 -9.62 -8.91
CA ARG A 70 4.44 -9.40 -9.85
C ARG A 70 3.52 -10.62 -9.98
N MET A 71 4.08 -11.82 -9.98
CA MET A 71 3.30 -13.07 -10.00
C MET A 71 2.56 -13.27 -8.68
N LEU A 72 3.22 -13.01 -7.53
CA LEU A 72 2.58 -13.11 -6.22
C LEU A 72 1.45 -12.09 -6.06
N ALA A 73 1.62 -10.87 -6.57
CA ALA A 73 0.57 -9.86 -6.58
C ALA A 73 -0.66 -10.31 -7.37
N TYR A 74 -0.47 -10.91 -8.56
CA TYR A 74 -1.55 -11.51 -9.35
C TYR A 74 -2.27 -12.61 -8.57
N LYS A 75 -1.51 -13.60 -8.06
CA LYS A 75 -2.07 -14.72 -7.28
C LYS A 75 -2.81 -14.25 -6.04
N PHE A 76 -2.34 -13.21 -5.37
CA PHE A 76 -3.03 -12.60 -4.24
C PHE A 76 -4.38 -12.02 -4.66
N ALA A 77 -4.41 -11.31 -5.78
CA ALA A 77 -5.62 -10.66 -6.28
C ALA A 77 -6.68 -11.68 -6.70
N GLU A 78 -6.29 -12.71 -7.44
CA GLU A 78 -7.14 -13.85 -7.81
C GLU A 78 -7.67 -14.58 -6.56
N LYS A 79 -6.79 -14.92 -5.61
CA LYS A 79 -7.18 -15.64 -4.38
C LYS A 79 -8.15 -14.83 -3.50
N LEU A 80 -8.06 -13.51 -3.54
CA LEU A 80 -8.95 -12.60 -2.82
C LEU A 80 -10.18 -12.20 -3.65
N ASN A 81 -10.33 -12.72 -4.87
CA ASN A 81 -11.38 -12.36 -5.83
C ASN A 81 -11.49 -10.84 -6.03
N LEU A 82 -10.34 -10.15 -6.07
CA LEU A 82 -10.29 -8.71 -6.29
C LEU A 82 -10.43 -8.41 -7.78
N LYS A 83 -11.24 -7.41 -8.13
CA LYS A 83 -11.31 -6.92 -9.51
C LYS A 83 -10.01 -6.21 -9.87
N HIS A 84 -9.28 -6.73 -10.86
CA HIS A 84 -8.04 -6.14 -11.36
C HIS A 84 -7.93 -6.22 -12.88
N ASN A 85 -7.04 -5.38 -13.43
CA ASN A 85 -6.75 -5.35 -14.86
C ASN A 85 -5.37 -5.96 -15.17
N PHE A 86 -4.89 -6.89 -14.35
CA PHE A 86 -3.66 -7.60 -14.63
C PHE A 86 -3.79 -8.47 -15.89
N TYR A 87 -2.67 -8.72 -16.56
CA TYR A 87 -2.64 -9.57 -17.75
C TYR A 87 -2.86 -11.02 -17.35
N HIS A 88 -4.03 -11.57 -17.69
CA HIS A 88 -4.39 -12.95 -17.38
C HIS A 88 -3.56 -13.96 -18.18
N ASP A 89 -3.20 -13.66 -19.43
CA ASP A 89 -2.42 -14.57 -20.29
C ASP A 89 -1.06 -14.95 -19.69
N ASN A 90 -0.44 -14.03 -18.95
CA ASN A 90 0.86 -14.21 -18.33
C ASN A 90 0.79 -14.39 -16.80
N GLU A 91 -0.42 -14.40 -16.23
CA GLU A 91 -0.68 -14.48 -14.78
C GLU A 91 0.19 -13.52 -13.94
N MET A 92 0.36 -12.29 -14.42
CA MET A 92 1.34 -11.36 -13.87
C MET A 92 0.79 -9.94 -13.78
N ALA A 93 1.06 -9.28 -12.66
CA ALA A 93 0.79 -7.85 -12.52
C ALA A 93 1.65 -7.02 -13.49
N GLU A 94 1.18 -5.84 -13.90
CA GLU A 94 1.95 -4.93 -14.77
C GLU A 94 3.18 -4.35 -14.04
N GLY A 95 4.23 -3.97 -14.78
CA GLY A 95 5.44 -3.34 -14.20
C GLY A 95 5.14 -2.06 -13.41
N ALA A 96 4.14 -1.28 -13.83
CA ALA A 96 3.69 -0.11 -13.08
C ALA A 96 3.14 -0.47 -11.69
N CYS A 97 2.49 -1.64 -11.56
CA CYS A 97 2.00 -2.14 -10.28
C CYS A 97 3.17 -2.48 -9.34
N LEU A 98 4.22 -3.13 -9.85
CA LEU A 98 5.42 -3.41 -9.07
C LEU A 98 6.06 -2.13 -8.52
N LYS A 99 6.30 -1.14 -9.40
CA LYS A 99 6.88 0.16 -9.00
C LYS A 99 6.04 0.81 -7.89
N SER A 100 4.73 0.82 -8.07
CA SER A 100 3.77 1.33 -7.08
C SER A 100 3.83 0.59 -5.74
N ILE A 101 3.96 -0.74 -5.74
CA ILE A 101 4.09 -1.55 -4.51
C ILE A 101 5.40 -1.20 -3.80
N ILE A 102 6.51 -1.10 -4.54
CA ILE A 102 7.83 -0.78 -3.97
C ILE A 102 7.85 0.65 -3.39
N GLU A 103 7.31 1.65 -4.11
CA GLU A 103 7.22 3.03 -3.63
C GLU A 103 6.43 3.16 -2.31
N ARG A 104 5.42 2.31 -2.12
CA ARG A 104 4.61 2.30 -0.89
C ARG A 104 5.22 1.45 0.23
N ASN A 105 6.11 0.53 -0.09
CA ASN A 105 6.69 -0.45 0.83
C ASN A 105 8.23 -0.48 0.62
N PRO A 106 8.94 0.58 1.05
CA PRO A 106 10.37 0.77 0.78
C PRO A 106 11.25 -0.35 1.35
N GLU A 107 10.77 -1.11 2.32
CA GLU A 107 11.42 -2.31 2.85
C GLU A 107 11.72 -3.39 1.80
N LEU A 108 10.98 -3.40 0.68
CA LEU A 108 11.28 -4.26 -0.46
C LEU A 108 12.46 -3.72 -1.29
N SER A 109 12.59 -2.40 -1.40
CA SER A 109 13.63 -1.74 -2.21
C SER A 109 15.01 -1.88 -1.59
N THR A 110 15.12 -1.72 -0.26
CA THR A 110 16.41 -1.82 0.44
C THR A 110 17.01 -3.21 0.30
N ARG A 111 16.17 -4.25 0.36
CA ARG A 111 16.59 -5.64 0.18
C ARG A 111 16.94 -6.00 -1.26
N GLN A 112 16.25 -5.41 -2.25
CA GLN A 112 16.60 -5.60 -3.66
C GLN A 112 18.00 -5.03 -3.98
N ALA A 113 18.37 -3.91 -3.35
CA ALA A 113 19.71 -3.33 -3.47
C ALA A 113 20.79 -4.18 -2.79
N GLU A 114 20.49 -4.77 -1.62
CA GLU A 114 21.38 -5.71 -0.92
C GLU A 114 21.60 -7.00 -1.71
N ALA A 115 20.62 -7.45 -2.49
CA ALA A 115 20.70 -8.62 -3.37
C ALA A 115 21.43 -8.37 -4.71
N GLY A 116 21.90 -7.15 -4.98
CA GLY A 116 22.79 -6.85 -6.11
C GLY A 116 22.16 -6.83 -7.51
N LEU A 117 20.86 -6.59 -7.64
CA LEU A 117 20.18 -6.49 -8.94
C LEU A 117 19.96 -5.02 -9.34
N TYR A 118 20.93 -4.45 -10.06
CA TYR A 118 20.80 -3.20 -10.81
C TYR A 118 21.32 -3.36 -12.24
#